data_AF-A0A5B9Q6V9-F1
#
_entry.id   AF-A0A5B9Q6V9-F1
#
_cell.length_a   1.000
_cell.length_b   1.000
_cell.length_c   1.000
_cell.angle_alpha   90.00
_cell.angle_beta   90.00
_cell.angle_gamma   90.00
#
_symmetry.space_group_name_H-M   'P 1'
#
loop_
_entity.id
_entity.type
_entity.pdbx_description
1 polymer ?
#
loop_
_entity_poly.entity_id
_entity_poly.type
_entity_poly.pdbx_seq_one_letter_code
_entity_poly.pdbx_strand_id
1 'polypeptide(L)'
;MPTGTKLVAGLAVLALTLGVVSWWYRFESAHRSTEFWGPTAAELINQSSHVTASTLAPATEATADEEAELLVLDDEQFIPIRVHDVTKVPGMLLLRKSLLTDRNYAWHREVKSPHWHYCLLFAEDGQESRLLFSKDFTVVGILESARLRAVDCQPMAETLRQYCTSAKLFDASKTSE
;
A
#
# COMPACT_ATOMS: atom_id res chain seq x y z
N MET A 1 -47.27 -7.81 -30.74
CA MET A 1 -46.99 -7.48 -29.32
C MET A 1 -46.02 -8.52 -28.78
N PRO A 2 -44.79 -8.17 -28.38
CA PRO A 2 -43.89 -9.14 -27.77
C PRO A 2 -44.53 -9.65 -26.47
N THR A 3 -44.71 -10.96 -26.38
CA THR A 3 -45.21 -11.66 -25.19
C THR A 3 -44.31 -11.34 -24.00
N GLY A 4 -44.87 -11.00 -22.83
CA GLY A 4 -44.11 -10.55 -21.65
C GLY A 4 -42.93 -11.45 -21.26
N THR A 5 -43.04 -12.75 -21.53
CA THR A 5 -41.95 -13.72 -21.36
C THR A 5 -40.66 -13.36 -22.11
N LYS A 6 -40.76 -12.79 -23.32
CA LYS A 6 -39.58 -12.39 -24.12
C LYS A 6 -38.87 -11.17 -23.52
N LEU A 7 -39.63 -10.25 -22.91
CA LEU A 7 -39.05 -9.11 -22.19
C LEU A 7 -38.31 -9.55 -20.94
N VAL A 8 -38.92 -10.45 -20.15
CA VAL A 8 -38.30 -11.00 -18.93
C VAL A 8 -37.02 -11.77 -19.29
N ALA A 9 -37.07 -12.61 -20.32
CA ALA A 9 -35.88 -13.33 -20.79
C ALA A 9 -34.77 -12.39 -21.27
N GLY A 10 -35.11 -11.35 -22.03
CA GLY A 10 -34.13 -10.36 -22.50
C GLY A 10 -33.47 -9.59 -21.35
N LEU A 11 -34.26 -9.18 -20.35
CA LEU A 11 -33.75 -8.47 -19.19
C LEU A 11 -32.87 -9.37 -18.30
N ALA A 12 -33.23 -10.66 -18.16
CA ALA A 12 -32.40 -11.64 -17.45
C ALA A 12 -31.03 -11.84 -18.11
N VAL A 13 -30.99 -11.96 -19.44
CA VAL A 13 -29.72 -12.07 -20.18
C VAL A 13 -28.88 -10.80 -20.03
N LEU A 14 -29.51 -9.62 -20.13
CA LEU A 14 -28.81 -8.36 -19.92
C LEU A 14 -28.22 -8.26 -18.50
N ALA A 15 -29.00 -8.64 -17.47
CA ALA A 15 -28.51 -8.66 -16.09
C ALA A 15 -27.31 -9.61 -15.90
N LEU A 16 -27.37 -10.81 -16.49
CA LEU A 16 -26.25 -11.76 -16.43
C LEU A 16 -25.01 -11.23 -17.14
N THR A 17 -25.14 -10.65 -18.32
CA THR A 17 -24.00 -10.07 -19.05
C THR A 17 -23.34 -8.93 -18.28
N LEU A 18 -24.14 -8.02 -17.70
CA LEU A 18 -23.62 -6.96 -16.84
C LEU A 18 -22.94 -7.51 -15.57
N GLY A 19 -23.48 -8.57 -14.98
CA GLY A 19 -22.88 -9.25 -13.84
C GLY A 19 -21.51 -9.84 -14.15
N VAL A 20 -21.39 -10.57 -15.27
CA VAL A 20 -20.12 -11.16 -15.73
C VAL A 20 -19.09 -10.08 -16.05
N VAL A 21 -19.48 -9.01 -16.75
CA VAL A 21 -18.58 -7.89 -17.07
C VAL A 21 -18.09 -7.19 -15.81
N SER A 22 -18.97 -6.95 -14.83
CA SER A 22 -18.60 -6.35 -13.55
C SER A 22 -17.62 -7.21 -12.76
N TRP A 23 -17.85 -8.53 -12.71
CA TRP A 23 -16.95 -9.46 -12.04
C TRP A 23 -15.57 -9.53 -12.71
N TRP A 24 -15.53 -9.64 -14.03
CA TRP A 24 -14.29 -9.63 -14.81
C TRP A 24 -13.48 -8.36 -14.57
N TYR A 25 -14.13 -7.19 -14.63
CA TYR A 25 -13.48 -5.90 -14.39
C TYR A 25 -12.87 -5.80 -12.98
N ARG A 26 -13.56 -6.32 -11.96
CA ARG A 26 -13.04 -6.34 -10.58
C ARG A 26 -11.85 -7.29 -10.43
N PHE A 27 -11.89 -8.44 -11.08
CA PHE A 27 -10.79 -9.41 -11.04
C PHE A 27 -9.52 -8.83 -11.69
N GLU A 28 -9.65 -8.27 -12.89
CA GLU A 28 -8.52 -7.65 -13.61
C GLU A 28 -7.95 -6.42 -12.87
N SER A 29 -8.75 -5.72 -12.06
CA SER A 29 -8.34 -4.50 -11.37
C SER A 29 -7.54 -4.71 -10.08
N ALA A 30 -7.49 -5.93 -9.53
CA ALA A 30 -6.88 -6.21 -8.23
C ALA A 30 -5.89 -7.38 -8.24
N HIS A 31 -5.75 -8.09 -9.37
CA HIS A 31 -4.97 -9.32 -9.42
C HIS A 31 -3.48 -9.06 -9.21
N ARG A 32 -2.91 -8.07 -9.92
CA ARG A 32 -1.47 -7.80 -9.91
C ARG A 32 -0.99 -7.21 -8.60
N SER A 33 -1.77 -6.31 -8.01
CA SER A 33 -1.45 -5.74 -6.69
C SER A 33 -1.48 -6.80 -5.62
N THR A 34 -2.50 -7.67 -5.59
CA THR A 34 -2.57 -8.75 -4.61
C THR A 34 -1.42 -9.75 -4.77
N GLU A 35 -1.03 -10.08 -6.00
CA GLU A 35 0.13 -10.93 -6.29
C GLU A 35 1.45 -10.25 -5.86
N PHE A 36 1.60 -8.96 -6.16
CA PHE A 36 2.77 -8.17 -5.78
C PHE A 36 2.95 -8.10 -4.26
N TRP A 37 1.90 -7.81 -3.52
CA TRP A 37 1.96 -7.78 -2.06
C TRP A 37 2.13 -9.18 -1.47
N GLY A 38 1.53 -10.20 -2.09
CA GLY A 38 1.38 -11.53 -1.51
C GLY A 38 0.20 -11.59 -0.54
N PRO A 39 -0.26 -12.81 -0.19
CA PRO A 39 -1.51 -13.01 0.53
C PRO A 39 -1.51 -12.37 1.93
N THR A 40 -0.43 -12.57 2.71
CA THR A 40 -0.33 -12.07 4.08
C THR A 40 -0.29 -10.55 4.12
N ALA A 41 0.54 -9.91 3.29
CA ALA A 41 0.62 -8.46 3.26
C ALA A 41 -0.64 -7.82 2.70
N ALA A 42 -1.26 -8.39 1.65
CA ALA A 42 -2.52 -7.88 1.14
C ALA A 42 -3.64 -7.93 2.19
N GLU A 43 -3.68 -9.01 2.98
CA GLU A 43 -4.60 -9.14 4.11
C GLU A 43 -4.33 -8.09 5.19
N LEU A 44 -3.07 -7.94 5.62
CA LEU A 44 -2.67 -6.92 6.61
C LEU A 44 -2.96 -5.50 6.10
N ILE A 45 -2.66 -5.18 4.84
CA ILE A 45 -2.99 -3.87 4.26
C ILE A 45 -4.51 -3.65 4.30
N ASN A 46 -5.31 -4.67 3.97
CA ASN A 46 -6.75 -4.53 3.95
C ASN A 46 -7.36 -4.41 5.36
N GLN A 47 -6.94 -5.26 6.29
CA GLN A 47 -7.65 -5.52 7.55
C GLN A 47 -6.92 -5.05 8.81
N SER A 48 -5.59 -4.86 8.79
CA SER A 48 -4.79 -4.67 10.01
C SER A 48 -5.39 -3.67 10.99
N SER A 49 -5.38 -4.08 12.24
CA SER A 49 -5.81 -3.28 13.37
C SER A 49 -4.76 -2.27 13.83
N HIS A 50 -3.48 -2.44 13.47
CA HIS A 50 -2.39 -1.52 13.86
C HIS A 50 -1.54 -1.10 12.67
N VAL A 51 -1.35 0.22 12.52
CA VAL A 51 -0.47 0.81 11.51
C VAL A 51 0.46 1.83 12.16
N THR A 52 1.76 1.65 11.97
CA THR A 52 2.78 2.57 12.46
C THR A 52 3.49 3.21 11.28
N ALA A 53 3.69 4.53 11.35
CA ALA A 53 4.45 5.26 10.35
C ALA A 53 5.79 5.75 10.91
N SER A 54 6.81 5.71 10.06
CA SER A 54 8.16 6.14 10.41
C SER A 54 8.88 6.73 9.20
N THR A 55 9.86 7.59 9.47
CA THR A 55 10.83 8.02 8.47
C THR A 55 12.06 7.11 8.59
N LEU A 56 12.74 6.86 7.47
CA LEU A 56 13.96 6.07 7.45
C LEU A 56 15.17 7.00 7.41
N ALA A 57 16.14 6.75 8.28
CA ALA A 57 17.45 7.37 8.24
C ALA A 57 18.53 6.30 7.99
N PRO A 58 19.59 6.60 7.24
CA PRO A 58 20.74 5.71 7.13
C PRO A 58 21.33 5.43 8.52
N ALA A 59 21.70 4.18 8.80
CA ALA A 59 22.26 3.77 10.09
C ALA A 59 23.56 4.51 10.45
N THR A 60 24.27 5.03 9.45
CA THR A 60 25.48 5.86 9.63
C THR A 60 25.20 7.27 10.17
N GLU A 61 23.98 7.79 9.96
CA GLU A 61 23.60 9.16 10.32
C GLU A 61 22.73 9.22 11.59
N ALA A 62 22.08 8.11 11.94
CA ALA A 62 21.28 8.01 13.14
C ALA A 62 22.18 7.74 14.37
N THR A 63 22.04 8.54 15.42
CA THR A 63 22.45 8.10 16.76
C THR A 63 21.59 6.89 17.11
N ALA A 64 22.21 5.71 17.11
CA ALA A 64 21.54 4.46 17.42
C ALA A 64 20.91 4.57 18.81
N ASP A 65 19.58 4.64 18.85
CA ASP A 65 18.85 4.20 20.04
C ASP A 65 19.06 2.70 20.12
N GLU A 66 19.52 2.18 21.26
CA GLU A 66 20.01 0.80 21.38
C GLU A 66 18.93 -0.28 21.11
N GLU A 67 17.66 0.12 20.99
CA GLU A 67 16.51 -0.75 20.71
C GLU A 67 15.91 -0.61 19.30
N ALA A 68 16.46 0.24 18.43
CA ALA A 68 15.88 0.46 17.11
C ALA A 68 16.18 -0.71 16.15
N GLU A 69 15.14 -1.29 15.55
CA GLU A 69 15.27 -2.40 14.59
C GLU A 69 15.96 -1.92 13.31
N LEU A 70 17.01 -2.65 12.90
CA LEU A 70 17.78 -2.33 11.71
C LEU A 70 17.18 -2.99 10.47
N LEU A 71 16.88 -2.18 9.44
CA LEU A 71 16.36 -2.62 8.16
C LEU A 71 17.49 -2.66 7.13
N VAL A 72 17.70 -3.81 6.49
CA VAL A 72 18.69 -3.96 5.40
C VAL A 72 17.94 -3.92 4.06
N LEU A 73 18.21 -2.88 3.26
CA LEU A 73 17.58 -2.62 1.96
C LEU A 73 18.69 -2.47 0.92
N ASP A 74 18.78 -3.39 -0.05
CA ASP A 74 19.75 -3.32 -1.16
C ASP A 74 21.20 -2.99 -0.73
N ASP A 75 21.70 -3.71 0.28
CA ASP A 75 23.03 -3.52 0.91
C ASP A 75 23.22 -2.24 1.74
N GLU A 76 22.19 -1.40 1.84
CA GLU A 76 22.15 -0.24 2.74
C GLU A 76 21.38 -0.55 4.03
N GLN A 77 21.81 0.07 5.13
CA GLN A 77 21.19 -0.12 6.44
C GLN A 77 20.41 1.13 6.83
N PHE A 78 19.15 0.95 7.19
CA PHE A 78 18.24 2.00 7.60
C PHE A 78 17.71 1.73 9.01
N ILE A 79 17.44 2.80 9.73
CA ILE A 79 16.80 2.76 11.04
C ILE A 79 15.49 3.56 10.94
N PRO A 80 14.35 2.97 11.33
CA PRO A 80 13.10 3.70 11.51
C PRO A 80 13.28 4.74 12.61
N ILE A 81 13.12 6.01 12.24
CA ILE A 81 13.07 7.15 13.14
C ILE A 81 11.67 7.75 13.11
N ARG A 82 11.33 8.57 14.12
CA ARG A 82 10.05 9.31 14.14
C ARG A 82 8.81 8.38 14.07
N VAL A 83 8.92 7.24 14.75
CA VAL A 83 7.90 6.19 14.80
C VAL A 83 6.67 6.67 15.56
N HIS A 84 5.48 6.56 14.97
CA HIS A 84 4.23 6.87 15.65
C HIS A 84 3.03 6.10 15.05
N ASP A 85 1.99 5.91 15.88
CA ASP A 85 0.77 5.21 15.49
C ASP A 85 -0.10 6.08 14.57
N VAL A 86 -0.45 5.53 13.41
CA VAL A 86 -1.31 6.16 12.39
C VAL A 86 -2.60 5.36 12.12
N THR A 87 -2.89 4.36 12.95
CA THR A 87 -4.05 3.46 12.81
C THR A 87 -5.37 4.20 12.60
N LYS A 88 -5.59 5.27 13.37
CA LYS A 88 -6.86 6.03 13.39
C LYS A 88 -6.83 7.29 12.55
N VAL A 89 -5.80 7.49 11.74
CA VAL A 89 -5.66 8.68 10.90
C VAL A 89 -6.76 8.69 9.82
N PRO A 90 -7.48 9.82 9.64
CA PRO A 90 -8.50 9.93 8.60
C PRO A 90 -7.94 9.56 7.22
N GLY A 91 -8.72 8.84 6.43
CA GLY A 91 -8.34 8.42 5.08
C GLY A 91 -7.45 7.18 4.99
N MET A 92 -7.08 6.53 6.10
CA MET A 92 -6.30 5.28 6.08
C MET A 92 -6.97 4.19 5.22
N LEU A 93 -8.31 4.10 5.29
CA LEU A 93 -9.09 3.18 4.45
C LEU A 93 -8.97 3.50 2.95
N LEU A 94 -8.85 4.77 2.57
CA LEU A 94 -8.63 5.18 1.17
C LEU A 94 -7.20 4.87 0.72
N LEU A 95 -6.21 5.09 1.59
CA LEU A 95 -4.82 4.69 1.33
C LEU A 95 -4.73 3.19 1.07
N ARG A 96 -5.28 2.36 1.96
CA ARG A 96 -5.31 0.89 1.83
C ARG A 96 -5.94 0.45 0.51
N LYS A 97 -7.10 1.00 0.16
CA LYS A 97 -7.74 0.72 -1.15
C LYS A 97 -6.86 1.13 -2.32
N SER A 98 -6.18 2.26 -2.22
CA SER A 98 -5.28 2.74 -3.28
C SER A 98 -4.07 1.82 -3.46
N LEU A 99 -3.54 1.25 -2.37
CA LEU A 99 -2.45 0.26 -2.43
C LEU A 99 -2.89 -1.07 -3.07
N LEU A 100 -4.17 -1.42 -2.98
CA LEU A 100 -4.73 -2.66 -3.52
C LEU A 100 -5.39 -2.47 -4.90
N THR A 101 -5.11 -1.35 -5.59
CA THR A 101 -5.70 -1.08 -6.91
C THR A 101 -4.62 -1.10 -8.00
N ASP A 102 -4.74 -2.02 -8.96
CA ASP A 102 -3.72 -2.28 -10.00
C ASP A 102 -3.41 -1.05 -10.86
N ARG A 103 -4.40 -0.21 -11.15
CA ARG A 103 -4.23 0.98 -12.01
C ARG A 103 -3.33 2.05 -11.41
N ASN A 104 -3.01 1.95 -10.12
CA ASN A 104 -2.16 2.91 -9.44
C ASN A 104 -0.66 2.60 -9.62
N TYR A 105 -0.33 1.55 -10.36
CA TYR A 105 1.02 1.05 -10.57
C TYR A 105 1.39 1.02 -12.05
N ALA A 106 2.65 1.37 -12.34
CA ALA A 106 3.26 1.19 -13.66
C ALA A 106 3.97 -0.17 -13.73
N TRP A 107 3.20 -1.26 -13.78
CA TRP A 107 3.70 -2.66 -13.76
C TRP A 107 4.75 -3.01 -14.82
N HIS A 108 4.83 -2.25 -15.90
CA HIS A 108 5.74 -2.48 -17.02
C HIS A 108 7.05 -1.70 -16.90
N ARG A 109 7.19 -0.86 -15.87
CA ARG A 109 8.37 -0.04 -15.65
C ARG A 109 9.24 -0.67 -14.58
N GLU A 110 10.50 -0.85 -14.92
CA GLU A 110 11.52 -1.31 -13.99
C GLU A 110 11.85 -0.21 -12.97
N VAL A 111 11.86 -0.57 -11.69
CA VAL A 111 12.30 0.31 -10.61
C VAL A 111 13.81 0.16 -10.45
N LYS A 112 14.54 1.28 -10.45
CA LYS A 112 16.00 1.29 -10.25
C LYS A 112 16.34 2.14 -9.03
N SER A 113 17.05 1.53 -8.08
CA SER A 113 17.66 2.19 -6.91
C SER A 113 16.75 3.23 -6.24
N PRO A 114 15.60 2.80 -5.67
CA PRO A 114 14.68 3.71 -5.00
C PRO A 114 15.32 4.32 -3.75
N HIS A 115 15.22 5.64 -3.61
CA HIS A 115 15.64 6.35 -2.41
C HIS A 115 14.58 6.21 -1.32
N TRP A 116 14.62 5.09 -0.59
CA TRP A 116 13.71 4.81 0.52
C TRP A 116 13.80 5.87 1.60
N HIS A 117 12.64 6.37 2.04
CA HIS A 117 12.61 7.43 3.04
C HIS A 117 11.47 7.28 4.04
N TYR A 118 10.42 6.56 3.69
CA TYR A 118 9.28 6.36 4.58
C TYR A 118 8.95 4.88 4.73
N CYS A 119 8.46 4.50 5.89
CA CYS A 119 8.02 3.14 6.18
C CYS A 119 6.65 3.15 6.88
N LEU A 120 5.74 2.31 6.40
CA LEU A 120 4.50 1.93 7.07
C LEU A 120 4.59 0.47 7.50
N LEU A 121 4.46 0.23 8.79
CA LEU A 121 4.35 -1.11 9.37
C LEU A 121 2.87 -1.41 9.61
N PHE A 122 2.36 -2.45 8.97
CA PHE A 122 1.05 -3.01 9.23
C PHE A 122 1.23 -4.25 10.11
N ALA A 123 0.57 -4.29 11.26
CA ALA A 123 0.70 -5.39 12.21
C ALA A 123 -0.68 -5.87 12.70
N GLU A 124 -0.85 -7.19 12.79
CA GLU A 124 -2.03 -7.84 13.35
C GLU A 124 -1.69 -9.28 13.76
N ASP A 125 -2.14 -9.71 14.94
CA ASP A 125 -2.00 -11.09 15.44
C ASP A 125 -0.57 -11.68 15.34
N GLY A 126 0.45 -10.85 15.57
CA GLY A 126 1.86 -11.24 15.51
C GLY A 126 2.44 -11.36 14.10
N GLN A 127 1.66 -11.02 13.08
CA GLN A 127 2.13 -10.85 11.70
C GLN A 127 2.42 -9.39 11.42
N GLU A 128 3.44 -9.15 10.60
CA GLU A 128 3.91 -7.81 10.24
C GLU A 128 4.20 -7.73 8.74
N SER A 129 3.86 -6.58 8.14
CA SER A 129 4.26 -6.23 6.79
C SER A 129 4.76 -4.80 6.74
N ARG A 130 5.98 -4.62 6.22
CA ARG A 130 6.65 -3.33 6.09
C ARG A 130 6.53 -2.85 4.65
N LEU A 131 5.83 -1.74 4.47
CA LEU A 131 5.73 -1.02 3.20
C LEU A 131 6.69 0.16 3.22
N LEU A 132 7.49 0.27 2.18
CA LEU A 132 8.51 1.30 2.03
C LEU A 132 8.07 2.25 0.92
N PHE A 133 8.33 3.54 1.08
CA PHE A 133 8.09 4.54 0.05
C PHE A 133 9.36 5.31 -0.24
N SER A 134 9.58 5.62 -1.52
CA SER A 134 10.58 6.58 -1.92
C SER A 134 10.22 7.97 -1.42
N LYS A 135 11.22 8.84 -1.26
CA LYS A 135 11.04 10.23 -0.79
C LYS A 135 10.00 11.03 -1.59
N ASP A 136 9.89 10.75 -2.88
CA ASP A 136 9.00 11.42 -3.81
C ASP A 136 7.65 10.68 -4.01
N PHE A 137 7.43 9.55 -3.32
CA PHE A 137 6.25 8.68 -3.43
C PHE A 137 6.03 8.08 -4.83
N THR A 138 7.06 7.97 -5.65
CA THR A 138 6.98 7.42 -7.01
C THR A 138 7.23 5.92 -7.05
N VAL A 139 7.83 5.37 -5.99
CA VAL A 139 8.07 3.95 -5.80
C VAL A 139 7.53 3.53 -4.44
N VAL A 140 6.86 2.38 -4.41
CA VAL A 140 6.53 1.67 -3.18
C VAL A 140 7.16 0.29 -3.21
N GLY A 141 7.58 -0.20 -2.06
CA GLY A 141 8.10 -1.55 -1.90
C GLY A 141 7.50 -2.26 -0.71
N ILE A 142 7.67 -3.57 -0.70
CA ILE A 142 7.41 -4.43 0.44
C ILE A 142 8.70 -5.12 0.85
N LEU A 143 8.97 -5.11 2.16
CA LEU A 143 10.06 -5.86 2.76
C LEU A 143 9.48 -7.11 3.45
N GLU A 144 9.78 -8.27 2.88
CA GLU A 144 9.31 -9.57 3.37
C GLU A 144 10.49 -10.52 3.50
N SER A 145 10.77 -11.01 4.71
CA SER A 145 11.86 -11.97 4.98
C SER A 145 13.22 -11.56 4.36
N ALA A 146 13.59 -10.28 4.50
CA ALA A 146 14.79 -9.67 3.93
C ALA A 146 14.85 -9.59 2.39
N ARG A 147 13.74 -9.87 1.70
CA ARG A 147 13.58 -9.60 0.27
C ARG A 147 12.76 -8.33 0.06
N LEU A 148 13.36 -7.38 -0.63
CA LEU A 148 12.70 -6.17 -1.06
C LEU A 148 12.11 -6.38 -2.46
N ARG A 149 10.80 -6.16 -2.59
CA ARG A 149 10.14 -6.06 -3.89
C ARG A 149 9.61 -4.65 -4.06
N ALA A 150 9.86 -4.03 -5.21
CA ALA A 150 9.47 -2.65 -5.47
C ALA A 150 8.68 -2.53 -6.77
N VAL A 151 7.77 -1.55 -6.81
CA VAL A 151 6.95 -1.23 -7.97
C VAL A 151 6.80 0.29 -8.10
N ASP A 152 6.82 0.78 -9.34
CA ASP A 152 6.54 2.18 -9.65
C ASP A 152 5.05 2.45 -9.42
N CYS A 153 4.77 3.42 -8.55
CA CYS A 153 3.43 3.92 -8.23
C CYS A 153 3.24 5.39 -8.67
N GLN A 154 4.00 5.83 -9.67
CA GLN A 154 3.94 7.17 -10.26
C GLN A 154 2.50 7.65 -10.56
N PRO A 155 1.57 6.80 -11.07
CA PRO A 155 0.19 7.22 -11.32
C PRO A 155 -0.54 7.77 -10.08
N MET A 156 -0.14 7.36 -8.86
CA MET A 156 -0.75 7.85 -7.61
C MET A 156 0.21 8.67 -6.73
N ALA A 157 1.44 8.94 -7.17
CA ALA A 157 2.47 9.59 -6.35
C ALA A 157 2.01 10.93 -5.77
N GLU A 158 1.36 11.77 -6.57
CA GLU A 158 0.84 13.07 -6.10
C GLU A 158 -0.26 12.90 -5.05
N THR A 159 -1.19 11.94 -5.26
CA THR A 159 -2.25 11.65 -4.29
C THR A 159 -1.68 11.13 -2.97
N LEU A 160 -0.68 10.23 -3.04
CA LEU A 160 0.02 9.74 -1.86
C LEU A 160 0.73 10.87 -1.11
N ARG A 161 1.44 11.75 -1.83
CA ARG A 161 2.12 12.91 -1.24
C ARG A 161 1.16 13.85 -0.55
N GLN A 162 0.06 14.22 -1.21
CA GLN A 162 -0.98 15.08 -0.64
C GLN A 162 -1.60 14.45 0.60
N TYR A 163 -1.94 13.17 0.53
CA TYR A 163 -2.48 12.44 1.67
C TYR A 163 -1.50 12.42 2.84
N CYS A 164 -0.27 11.93 2.63
CA CYS A 164 0.74 11.78 3.67
C CYS A 164 1.09 13.12 4.35
N THR A 165 1.12 14.21 3.57
CA THR A 165 1.35 15.56 4.10
C THR A 165 0.14 16.06 4.89
N SER A 166 -1.08 15.96 4.34
CA SER A 166 -2.29 16.48 4.99
C SER A 166 -2.62 15.74 6.28
N ALA A 167 -2.40 14.43 6.30
CA ALA A 167 -2.60 13.56 7.46
C ALA A 167 -1.37 13.50 8.38
N LYS A 168 -0.27 14.19 8.05
CA LYS A 168 0.97 14.25 8.83
C LYS A 168 1.55 12.87 9.16
N LEU A 169 1.42 11.91 8.24
CA LEU A 169 1.81 10.52 8.48
C LEU A 169 3.30 10.33 8.81
N PHE A 170 4.18 11.25 8.40
CA PHE A 170 5.62 11.13 8.64
C PHE A 170 6.18 12.32 9.43
N ASP A 171 5.31 13.21 9.92
CA ASP A 171 5.66 14.33 10.78
C ASP A 171 5.47 13.93 12.25
N ALA A 172 6.52 13.39 12.89
CA ALA A 172 6.50 13.11 14.34
C ALA A 172 6.51 14.38 15.22
N SER A 173 6.08 15.53 14.70
CA SER A 173 6.17 16.80 15.42
C SER A 173 5.15 16.96 16.55
N LYS A 174 4.10 16.13 16.66
CA LYS A 174 3.13 16.19 17.77
C LYS A 174 2.36 14.89 17.98
N THR A 175 2.83 14.04 18.90
CA THR A 175 1.93 13.11 19.62
C THR A 175 2.42 12.94 21.05
N SER A 176 2.25 13.99 21.85
CA SER A 176 2.31 13.92 23.32
C SER A 176 1.23 14.86 23.86
N GLU A 177 0.01 14.33 24.01
CA GLU A 177 -1.03 14.88 24.88
C GLU A 177 -1.88 13.73 25.41
#